data_AF-A0A8H7CWH9-F1
#
_entry.id   AF-A0A8H7CWH9-F1
#
_cell.length_a   1.000
_cell.length_b   1.000
_cell.length_c   1.000
_cell.angle_alpha   90.00
_cell.angle_beta   90.00
_cell.angle_gamma   90.00
#
_symmetry.space_group_name_H-M   'P 1'
#
loop_
_entity.id
_entity.type
_entity.pdbx_description
1 polymer ?
#
loop_
_entity_poly.entity_id
_entity_poly.type
_entity_poly.pdbx_seq_one_letter_code
_entity_poly.pdbx_strand_id
1 'polypeptide(L)'
;MVSRSSTLVAESSPVPNSWLLHVHPQGWIYFSNSELKIVTDQASITPSGVFASPSRIKLRAKDIRLPEVYEILDKVTQPLVDNSQGIEMHLQVAKELSGATEGRGVLSLAVNHLHCIASYQLEDVTRSDSLQTDLRTLNRQRRLYWNFLWNHPSHVALPSRALNEAKDALIWYITDNLISGQRSVVPFSKLECDDLGKVLKELADPCYDASPAKTVFVAWLLREICSFRDSVHYGMHTLKESDALRQESRTSSSSAISRPPPFLLPLLDLVIRVVFFGIPLIYLSHVRKSSEYRGRLANVQQNWENYIERLVREYAHFLLIATVLLSATVGILSVSDILQPAKTAAIVSALASLGSIIVGVVAIWRHQASTRTADSFTYMYNAQHNYFGYHGHAMILSLPPVLLVWAVVTFTASILAYAMQDATGPTDRPTYIYKLVPASSPVPDTLPERLPLSELDTTSGFIHLSTAVQIPGTLKHFFAEHEQVYVLRIKYAMVEKDIRWEDPKAEVCGERGGEGFFPHLYNGGRLGSGEIDSVAVWDRNAGSWDEALRKAEPWLVY
;
A
#
# COMPACT_ATOMS: atom_id res chain seq x y z
N MET A 1 12.93 -69.43 9.35
CA MET A 1 12.19 -68.73 8.28
C MET A 1 12.93 -67.44 7.95
N VAL A 2 13.82 -67.49 6.95
CA VAL A 2 14.54 -66.32 6.43
C VAL A 2 13.83 -65.94 5.12
N SER A 3 13.07 -64.85 5.15
CA SER A 3 12.37 -64.34 3.98
C SER A 3 13.36 -63.56 3.11
N ARG A 4 13.66 -64.09 1.92
CA ARG A 4 14.46 -63.43 0.89
C ARG A 4 13.68 -62.22 0.37
N SER A 5 14.19 -61.02 0.62
CA SER A 5 13.78 -59.80 -0.09
C SER A 5 14.19 -59.91 -1.55
N SER A 6 13.25 -60.26 -2.42
CA SER A 6 13.40 -60.21 -3.87
C SER A 6 13.39 -58.76 -4.32
N THR A 7 14.58 -58.19 -4.49
CA THR A 7 14.78 -56.93 -5.20
C THR A 7 14.36 -57.14 -6.66
N LEU A 8 13.14 -56.74 -6.99
CA LEU A 8 12.63 -56.69 -8.36
C LEU A 8 13.40 -55.61 -9.13
N VAL A 9 14.52 -56.00 -9.73
CA VAL A 9 15.15 -55.25 -10.82
C VAL A 9 14.15 -55.29 -11.98
N ALA A 10 13.62 -54.13 -12.36
CA ALA A 10 12.76 -54.02 -13.53
C ALA A 10 13.61 -54.32 -14.78
N GLU A 11 13.36 -55.45 -15.45
CA GLU A 11 13.93 -55.77 -16.76
C GLU A 11 13.60 -54.65 -17.76
N SER A 12 14.62 -53.89 -18.18
CA SER A 12 14.49 -52.94 -19.28
C SER A 12 14.38 -53.72 -20.59
N SER A 13 13.23 -53.65 -21.27
CA SER A 13 13.07 -54.18 -22.63
C SER A 13 14.16 -53.60 -23.56
N PRO A 14 14.76 -54.41 -24.45
CA PRO A 14 15.83 -53.95 -25.33
C PRO A 14 15.32 -52.90 -26.32
N VAL A 15 16.17 -51.91 -26.62
CA VAL A 15 15.89 -50.90 -27.66
C VAL A 15 15.94 -51.58 -29.03
N PRO A 16 14.99 -51.31 -29.95
CA PRO A 16 15.01 -51.89 -31.29
C PRO A 16 16.32 -51.60 -32.04
N ASN A 17 16.79 -52.57 -32.82
CA ASN A 17 17.97 -52.42 -33.68
C ASN A 17 17.76 -51.22 -34.63
N SER A 18 18.77 -50.36 -34.80
CA SER A 18 18.78 -49.03 -35.48
C SER A 18 18.44 -47.80 -34.61
N TRP A 19 17.94 -47.98 -33.38
CA TRP A 19 17.63 -46.86 -32.48
C TRP A 19 18.68 -46.71 -31.36
N LEU A 20 19.06 -45.47 -31.08
CA LEU A 20 19.99 -45.09 -30.03
C LEU A 20 19.25 -44.41 -28.88
N LEU A 21 19.52 -44.87 -27.65
CA LEU A 21 19.03 -44.24 -26.43
C LEU A 21 19.97 -43.10 -26.03
N HIS A 22 19.41 -41.92 -25.83
CA HIS A 22 20.11 -40.75 -25.32
C HIS A 22 19.54 -40.34 -23.96
N VAL A 23 20.42 -39.78 -23.13
CA VAL A 23 20.05 -39.24 -21.82
C VAL A 23 20.28 -37.73 -21.85
N HIS A 24 19.25 -36.99 -21.50
CA HIS A 24 19.32 -35.54 -21.32
C HIS A 24 20.02 -35.21 -19.99
N PRO A 25 20.80 -34.11 -19.89
CA PRO A 25 21.44 -33.72 -18.62
C PRO A 25 20.49 -33.51 -17.42
N GLN A 26 19.20 -33.26 -17.66
CA GLN A 26 18.16 -33.18 -16.62
C GLN A 26 17.54 -34.55 -16.25
N GLY A 27 18.00 -35.65 -16.86
CA GLY A 27 17.69 -37.02 -16.45
C GLY A 27 16.58 -37.73 -17.23
N TRP A 28 15.89 -37.08 -18.17
CA TRP A 28 14.96 -37.77 -19.07
C TRP A 28 15.68 -38.43 -20.24
N ILE A 29 15.00 -39.38 -20.90
CA ILE A 29 15.53 -40.13 -22.03
C ILE A 29 14.80 -39.77 -23.32
N TYR A 30 15.49 -39.95 -24.45
CA TYR A 30 14.90 -39.86 -25.78
C TYR A 30 15.64 -40.81 -26.73
N PHE A 31 15.06 -41.05 -27.91
CA PHE A 31 15.57 -42.01 -28.87
C PHE A 31 15.83 -41.34 -30.21
N SER A 32 16.93 -41.71 -30.87
CA SER A 32 17.25 -41.25 -32.22
C SER A 32 17.54 -42.42 -33.14
N ASN A 33 17.12 -42.34 -34.40
CA ASN A 33 17.49 -43.26 -35.46
C ASN A 33 18.28 -42.51 -36.53
N SER A 34 19.55 -42.85 -36.70
CA SER A 34 20.45 -42.18 -37.65
C SER A 34 20.14 -42.53 -39.11
N GLU A 35 19.59 -43.72 -39.37
CA GLU A 35 19.25 -44.19 -40.73
C GLU A 35 17.97 -43.52 -41.23
N LEU A 36 16.97 -43.41 -40.36
CA LEU A 36 15.70 -42.75 -40.68
C LEU A 36 15.74 -41.23 -40.46
N LYS A 37 16.80 -40.70 -39.81
CA LYS A 37 16.95 -39.29 -39.37
C LYS A 37 15.78 -38.82 -38.51
N ILE A 38 15.42 -39.62 -37.51
CA ILE A 38 14.24 -39.37 -36.66
C ILE A 38 14.62 -39.33 -35.19
N VAL A 39 14.00 -38.40 -34.47
CA VAL A 39 14.10 -38.27 -33.01
C VAL A 39 12.71 -38.39 -32.39
N THR A 40 12.59 -39.08 -31.26
CA THR A 40 11.34 -39.18 -30.51
C THR A 40 11.59 -39.25 -29.01
N ASP A 41 10.73 -38.60 -28.24
CA ASP A 41 10.82 -38.40 -26.79
C ASP A 41 9.68 -39.07 -26.01
N GLN A 42 8.78 -39.80 -26.70
CA GLN A 42 7.51 -40.18 -26.09
C GLN A 42 7.59 -41.30 -25.04
N ALA A 43 6.93 -40.97 -23.93
CA ALA A 43 6.36 -41.80 -22.90
C ALA A 43 5.08 -41.13 -22.35
N SER A 44 3.90 -41.28 -23.00
CA SER A 44 2.62 -41.03 -22.31
C SER A 44 1.39 -41.58 -23.05
N ILE A 45 0.68 -42.53 -22.41
CA ILE A 45 -0.78 -42.57 -22.44
C ILE A 45 -1.24 -42.48 -20.99
N THR A 46 -1.98 -41.43 -20.65
CA THR A 46 -2.81 -41.42 -19.43
C THR A 46 -4.08 -42.21 -19.75
N PRO A 47 -4.50 -43.20 -18.96
CA PRO A 47 -5.79 -43.83 -19.18
C PRO A 47 -6.88 -42.81 -18.85
N SER A 48 -7.74 -42.52 -19.82
CA SER A 48 -9.04 -41.91 -19.60
C SER A 48 -9.88 -42.83 -18.71
N GLY A 49 -9.85 -42.57 -17.40
CA GLY A 49 -10.68 -43.24 -16.41
C GLY A 49 -10.88 -42.29 -15.24
N VAL A 50 -12.03 -41.62 -15.21
CA VAL A 50 -12.52 -40.87 -14.06
C VAL A 50 -12.54 -41.85 -12.87
N PHE A 51 -11.91 -41.46 -11.75
CA PHE A 51 -11.70 -42.22 -10.51
C PHE A 51 -10.50 -43.20 -10.48
N ALA A 52 -9.29 -42.68 -10.22
CA ALA A 52 -8.22 -43.46 -9.59
C ALA A 52 -7.46 -42.62 -8.55
N SER A 53 -7.34 -43.18 -7.34
CA SER A 53 -6.73 -42.61 -6.13
C SER A 53 -5.22 -42.31 -6.29
N PRO A 54 -4.62 -41.33 -5.57
CA PRO A 54 -3.30 -40.76 -5.87
C PRO A 54 -2.08 -41.67 -5.64
N SER A 55 -2.24 -42.91 -5.16
CA SER A 55 -1.13 -43.71 -4.61
C SER A 55 -0.64 -44.87 -5.47
N ARG A 56 -1.14 -45.07 -6.71
CA ARG A 56 -0.71 -46.20 -7.58
C ARG A 56 -0.66 -45.92 -9.09
N ILE A 57 -0.42 -44.69 -9.51
CA ILE A 57 -0.13 -44.41 -10.93
C ILE A 57 1.35 -44.71 -11.20
N LYS A 58 1.69 -45.99 -11.40
CA LYS A 58 2.90 -46.33 -12.18
C LYS A 58 2.57 -45.96 -13.62
N LEU A 59 2.88 -44.73 -14.03
CA LEU A 59 2.97 -44.34 -15.44
C LEU A 59 3.96 -45.31 -16.10
N ARG A 60 3.47 -46.40 -16.70
CA ARG A 60 4.27 -47.16 -17.66
C ARG A 60 4.42 -46.24 -18.87
N ALA A 61 5.54 -45.55 -18.91
CA ALA A 61 6.06 -44.89 -20.08
C ALA A 61 5.93 -45.85 -21.27
N LYS A 62 5.00 -45.56 -22.20
CA LYS A 62 4.95 -46.26 -23.48
C LYS A 62 5.97 -45.59 -24.39
N ASP A 63 7.17 -46.15 -24.46
CA ASP A 63 8.24 -45.69 -25.34
C ASP A 63 8.51 -46.71 -26.45
N ILE A 64 9.51 -46.46 -27.29
CA ILE A 64 9.86 -47.30 -28.43
C ILE A 64 10.25 -48.75 -28.05
N ARG A 65 10.56 -49.01 -26.78
CA ARG A 65 10.83 -50.37 -26.29
C ARG A 65 9.54 -51.21 -26.25
N LEU A 66 8.37 -50.60 -26.42
CA LEU A 66 7.10 -51.29 -26.62
C LEU A 66 6.84 -51.55 -28.12
N PRO A 67 6.52 -52.79 -28.53
CA PRO A 67 6.24 -53.13 -29.92
C PRO A 67 5.11 -52.31 -30.57
N GLU A 68 4.06 -51.96 -29.81
CA GLU A 68 2.95 -51.12 -30.30
C GLU A 68 3.41 -49.75 -30.82
N VAL A 69 4.37 -49.12 -30.13
CA VAL A 69 4.89 -47.79 -30.47
C VAL A 69 5.81 -47.90 -31.68
N TYR A 70 6.65 -48.94 -31.71
CA TYR A 70 7.56 -49.21 -32.81
C TYR A 70 6.80 -49.46 -34.13
N GLU A 71 5.73 -50.27 -34.14
CA GLU A 71 4.94 -50.53 -35.35
C GLU A 71 4.24 -49.29 -35.91
N ILE A 72 3.79 -48.38 -35.03
CA ILE A 72 3.18 -47.12 -35.45
C ILE A 72 4.23 -46.20 -36.06
N LEU A 73 5.40 -46.09 -35.41
CA LEU A 73 6.50 -45.30 -35.93
C LEU A 73 6.94 -45.86 -37.29
N ASP A 74 7.20 -47.16 -37.40
CA ASP A 74 7.64 -47.79 -38.65
C ASP A 74 6.67 -47.54 -39.83
N LYS A 75 5.35 -47.61 -39.59
CA LYS A 75 4.33 -47.28 -40.60
C LYS A 75 4.32 -45.80 -41.02
N VAL A 76 4.65 -44.90 -40.10
CA VAL A 76 4.67 -43.44 -40.35
C VAL A 76 5.98 -43.00 -40.99
N THR A 77 7.08 -43.74 -40.78
CA THR A 77 8.42 -43.37 -41.25
C THR A 77 8.77 -43.89 -42.64
N GLN A 78 8.14 -44.97 -43.10
CA GLN A 78 8.32 -45.52 -44.45
C GLN A 78 8.13 -44.53 -45.62
N PRO A 79 7.20 -43.55 -45.59
CA PRO A 79 7.05 -42.58 -46.68
C PRO A 79 7.93 -41.33 -46.58
N LEU A 80 8.73 -41.13 -45.52
CA LEU A 80 9.45 -39.88 -45.26
C LEU A 80 10.94 -39.88 -45.65
N VAL A 81 11.37 -40.89 -46.41
CA VAL A 81 12.75 -41.00 -46.92
C VAL A 81 12.93 -40.06 -48.12
N ASP A 82 12.94 -38.75 -47.87
CA ASP A 82 13.42 -37.78 -48.85
C ASP A 82 14.81 -37.26 -48.46
N ASN A 83 15.70 -37.27 -49.45
CA ASN A 83 17.16 -37.36 -49.29
C ASN A 83 17.82 -36.00 -49.04
N SER A 84 17.25 -35.18 -48.16
CA SER A 84 17.81 -33.87 -47.81
C SER A 84 18.91 -34.02 -46.75
N GLN A 85 20.12 -33.55 -47.08
CA GLN A 85 21.27 -33.61 -46.17
C GLN A 85 21.05 -32.67 -44.97
N GLY A 86 21.29 -33.17 -43.76
CA GLY A 86 21.23 -32.36 -42.53
C GLY A 86 19.83 -32.03 -41.99
N ILE A 87 18.77 -32.63 -42.54
CA ILE A 87 17.40 -32.52 -42.02
C ILE A 87 17.05 -33.77 -41.21
N GLU A 88 16.58 -33.57 -39.98
CA GLU A 88 15.99 -34.61 -39.13
C GLU A 88 14.54 -34.27 -38.80
N MET A 89 13.73 -35.28 -38.47
CA MET A 89 12.36 -35.09 -38.04
C MET A 89 12.18 -35.51 -36.59
N HIS A 90 11.62 -34.62 -35.79
CA HIS A 90 11.14 -34.95 -34.46
C HIS A 90 9.68 -35.37 -34.52
N LEU A 91 9.38 -36.59 -34.08
CA LEU A 91 8.03 -37.16 -34.10
C LEU A 91 7.46 -37.26 -32.68
N GLN A 92 6.29 -36.65 -32.50
CA GLN A 92 5.50 -36.72 -31.28
C GLN A 92 4.13 -37.35 -31.57
N VAL A 93 3.85 -38.50 -30.96
CA VAL A 93 2.57 -39.24 -31.15
C VAL A 93 1.46 -38.62 -30.29
N ALA A 94 0.37 -38.15 -30.88
CA ALA A 94 -0.70 -37.46 -30.17
C ALA A 94 -1.56 -38.40 -29.29
N LYS A 95 -2.25 -37.76 -28.33
CA LYS A 95 -2.92 -38.36 -27.17
C LYS A 95 -4.18 -39.20 -27.47
N GLU A 96 -4.72 -39.16 -28.69
CA GLU A 96 -5.96 -39.83 -29.07
C GLU A 96 -5.72 -40.92 -30.12
N LEU A 97 -5.47 -42.14 -29.64
CA LEU A 97 -5.31 -43.33 -30.49
C LEU A 97 -6.63 -44.08 -30.77
N SER A 98 -7.79 -43.55 -30.37
CA SER A 98 -9.08 -44.25 -30.52
C SER A 98 -9.89 -43.87 -31.77
N GLY A 99 -9.25 -43.34 -32.82
CA GLY A 99 -9.99 -42.98 -34.04
C GLY A 99 -9.20 -42.56 -35.27
N ALA A 100 -7.87 -42.49 -35.22
CA ALA A 100 -7.06 -42.08 -36.37
C ALA A 100 -6.90 -43.24 -37.38
N THR A 101 -7.93 -43.46 -38.18
CA THR A 101 -7.71 -43.90 -39.56
C THR A 101 -7.01 -42.75 -40.28
N GLU A 102 -5.89 -43.03 -40.93
CA GLU A 102 -5.07 -42.09 -41.73
C GLU A 102 -4.35 -40.97 -40.96
N GLY A 103 -3.13 -41.24 -40.46
CA GLY A 103 -2.01 -40.28 -40.37
C GLY A 103 -2.13 -39.00 -39.52
N ARG A 104 -3.31 -38.63 -39.01
CA ARG A 104 -3.56 -37.32 -38.35
C ARG A 104 -3.09 -37.22 -36.89
N GLY A 105 -2.50 -38.28 -36.35
CA GLY A 105 -2.08 -38.36 -34.95
C GLY A 105 -0.61 -38.05 -34.69
N VAL A 106 0.21 -37.68 -35.68
CA VAL A 106 1.65 -37.47 -35.47
C VAL A 106 2.02 -36.02 -35.74
N LEU A 107 2.45 -35.30 -34.70
CA LEU A 107 3.06 -33.99 -34.86
C LEU A 107 4.51 -34.22 -35.27
N SER A 108 4.87 -33.81 -36.48
CA SER A 108 6.24 -33.83 -36.98
C SER A 108 6.82 -32.42 -36.99
N LEU A 109 8.01 -32.26 -36.43
CA LEU A 109 8.81 -31.04 -36.54
C LEU A 109 10.03 -31.37 -37.40
N ALA A 110 10.15 -30.73 -38.56
CA ALA A 110 11.33 -30.83 -39.41
C ALA A 110 12.42 -29.87 -38.90
N VAL A 111 13.62 -30.38 -38.71
CA VAL A 111 14.76 -29.69 -38.10
C VAL A 111 15.92 -29.74 -39.07
N ASN A 112 16.49 -28.60 -39.44
CA ASN A 112 17.67 -28.51 -40.31
C ASN A 112 18.86 -27.98 -39.53
N HIS A 113 19.84 -28.85 -39.29
CA HIS A 113 21.03 -28.51 -38.52
C HIS A 113 22.02 -27.62 -39.27
N LEU A 114 22.05 -27.71 -40.61
CA LEU A 114 22.94 -26.89 -41.44
C LEU A 114 22.55 -25.40 -41.34
N HIS A 115 21.25 -25.13 -41.40
CA HIS A 115 20.71 -23.77 -41.34
C HIS A 115 20.17 -23.37 -39.96
N CYS A 116 20.23 -24.26 -38.96
CA CYS A 116 19.74 -24.05 -37.59
C CYS A 116 18.30 -23.49 -37.55
N ILE A 117 17.42 -24.09 -38.35
CA ILE A 117 16.00 -23.73 -38.47
C ILE A 117 15.13 -24.96 -38.27
N ALA A 118 13.91 -24.77 -37.75
CA ALA A 118 12.92 -25.83 -37.65
C ALA A 118 11.51 -25.30 -37.96
N SER A 119 10.67 -26.12 -38.59
CA SER A 119 9.26 -25.82 -38.87
C SER A 119 8.41 -27.08 -38.82
N TYR A 120 7.11 -26.91 -38.59
CA TYR A 120 6.12 -28.00 -38.67
C TYR A 120 5.77 -28.37 -40.12
N GLN A 121 6.19 -27.55 -41.09
CA GLN A 121 6.04 -27.83 -42.52
C GLN A 121 7.41 -28.13 -43.11
N LEU A 122 7.56 -29.29 -43.75
CA LEU A 122 8.84 -29.74 -44.33
C LEU A 122 9.34 -28.80 -45.44
N GLU A 123 8.42 -28.18 -46.19
CA GLU A 123 8.72 -27.25 -47.29
C GLU A 123 9.49 -26.00 -46.82
N ASP A 124 9.19 -25.51 -45.62
CA ASP A 124 9.83 -24.31 -45.04
C ASP A 124 11.32 -24.52 -44.74
N VAL A 125 11.71 -25.77 -44.52
CA VAL A 125 13.02 -26.18 -43.99
C VAL A 125 13.93 -26.73 -45.10
N THR A 126 13.32 -27.17 -46.20
CA THR A 126 13.99 -27.77 -47.38
C THR A 126 14.36 -26.73 -48.44
N ARG A 127 13.59 -25.65 -48.60
CA ARG A 127 13.89 -24.59 -49.58
C ARG A 127 15.08 -23.73 -49.13
N SER A 128 16.17 -23.76 -49.88
CA SER A 128 17.37 -22.92 -49.66
C SER A 128 17.10 -21.40 -49.84
N ASP A 129 16.00 -21.05 -50.52
CA ASP A 129 15.51 -19.66 -50.69
C ASP A 129 14.80 -19.08 -49.46
N SER A 130 14.60 -19.88 -48.40
CA SER A 130 14.01 -19.44 -47.13
C SER A 130 14.80 -18.34 -46.40
N LEU A 131 16.02 -18.03 -46.86
CA LEU A 131 16.78 -16.85 -46.43
C LEU A 131 16.21 -15.51 -46.95
N GLN A 132 15.29 -15.53 -47.92
CA GLN A 132 14.52 -14.35 -48.37
C GLN A 132 13.17 -14.19 -47.65
N THR A 133 12.86 -15.07 -46.69
CA THR A 133 11.63 -14.99 -45.89
C THR A 133 11.68 -13.80 -44.92
N ASP A 134 10.50 -13.28 -44.55
CA ASP A 134 10.32 -12.33 -43.46
C ASP A 134 11.18 -12.69 -42.23
N LEU A 135 11.94 -11.71 -41.72
CA LEU A 135 12.88 -11.87 -40.60
C LEU A 135 12.22 -12.46 -39.35
N ARG A 136 10.94 -12.16 -39.14
CA ARG A 136 10.14 -12.70 -38.04
C ARG A 136 9.94 -14.21 -38.17
N THR A 137 9.60 -14.69 -39.36
CA THR A 137 9.41 -16.11 -39.63
C THR A 137 10.71 -16.87 -39.43
N LEU A 138 11.83 -16.31 -39.91
CA LEU A 138 13.15 -16.87 -39.68
C LEU A 138 13.51 -16.93 -38.18
N ASN A 139 13.24 -15.87 -37.43
CA ASN A 139 13.51 -15.84 -35.98
C ASN A 139 12.66 -16.87 -35.23
N ARG A 140 11.38 -17.04 -35.61
CA ARG A 140 10.50 -18.08 -35.08
C ARG A 140 11.01 -19.49 -35.38
N GLN A 141 11.47 -19.75 -36.61
CA GLN A 141 12.05 -21.04 -37.01
C GLN A 141 13.35 -21.34 -36.25
N ARG A 142 14.21 -20.34 -36.05
CA ARG A 142 15.42 -20.47 -35.22
C ARG A 142 15.07 -20.76 -33.77
N ARG A 143 14.05 -20.09 -33.21
CA ARG A 143 13.56 -20.36 -31.85
C ARG A 143 13.10 -21.82 -31.70
N LEU A 144 12.37 -22.36 -32.68
CA LEU A 144 11.95 -23.77 -32.69
C LEU A 144 13.15 -24.71 -32.73
N TYR A 145 14.16 -24.42 -33.57
CA TYR A 145 15.40 -25.19 -33.65
C TYR A 145 16.15 -25.23 -32.31
N TRP A 146 16.37 -24.06 -31.69
CA TRP A 146 17.08 -24.00 -30.41
C TRP A 146 16.28 -24.64 -29.28
N ASN A 147 14.95 -24.58 -29.32
CA ASN A 147 14.10 -25.30 -28.38
C ASN A 147 14.21 -26.83 -28.56
N PHE A 148 14.27 -27.30 -29.81
CA PHE A 148 14.48 -28.70 -30.10
C PHE A 148 15.84 -29.18 -29.58
N LEU A 149 16.93 -28.46 -29.88
CA LEU A 149 18.29 -28.81 -29.48
C LEU A 149 18.48 -28.73 -27.95
N TRP A 150 17.76 -27.82 -27.29
CA TRP A 150 17.72 -27.75 -25.82
C TRP A 150 17.12 -29.01 -25.20
N ASN A 151 16.08 -29.59 -25.81
CA ASN A 151 15.44 -30.83 -25.33
C ASN A 151 16.20 -32.10 -25.74
N HIS A 152 16.97 -32.04 -26.83
CA HIS A 152 17.69 -33.17 -27.44
C HIS A 152 19.16 -32.80 -27.76
N PRO A 153 20.03 -32.65 -26.73
CA PRO A 153 21.38 -32.12 -26.89
C PRO A 153 22.48 -33.17 -27.14
N SER A 154 22.17 -34.44 -26.92
CA SER A 154 23.16 -35.54 -26.83
C SER A 154 23.39 -36.26 -28.16
N HIS A 155 22.48 -36.16 -29.13
CA HIS A 155 22.56 -36.86 -30.41
C HIS A 155 23.21 -36.02 -31.53
N VAL A 156 23.25 -34.69 -31.36
CA VAL A 156 23.82 -33.74 -32.33
C VAL A 156 24.80 -32.80 -31.63
N ALA A 157 25.98 -32.64 -32.23
CA ALA A 157 26.98 -31.67 -31.76
C ALA A 157 26.53 -30.23 -32.01
N LEU A 158 26.96 -29.31 -31.15
CA LEU A 158 26.64 -27.89 -31.30
C LEU A 158 27.16 -27.34 -32.64
N PRO A 159 26.34 -26.60 -33.42
CA PRO A 159 26.81 -25.94 -34.63
C PRO A 159 27.95 -24.95 -34.34
N SER A 160 29.01 -24.98 -35.15
CA SER A 160 30.24 -24.18 -34.94
C SER A 160 30.00 -22.67 -34.83
N ARG A 161 28.98 -22.15 -35.53
CA ARG A 161 28.59 -20.73 -35.48
C ARG A 161 27.84 -20.31 -34.20
N ALA A 162 27.17 -21.26 -33.53
CA ALA A 162 26.22 -20.97 -32.45
C ALA A 162 26.88 -20.24 -31.27
N LEU A 163 28.11 -20.67 -30.92
CA LEU A 163 28.86 -20.06 -29.82
C LEU A 163 29.22 -18.60 -30.11
N ASN A 164 29.61 -18.30 -31.36
CA ASN A 164 29.95 -16.94 -31.77
C ASN A 164 28.70 -16.05 -31.84
N GLU A 165 27.58 -16.57 -32.36
CA GLU A 165 26.29 -15.84 -32.37
C GLU A 165 25.81 -15.49 -30.96
N ALA A 166 25.97 -16.42 -30.00
CA ALA A 166 25.64 -16.17 -28.61
C ALA A 166 26.52 -15.09 -27.98
N LYS A 167 27.84 -15.13 -28.24
CA LYS A 167 28.80 -14.11 -27.77
C LYS A 167 28.49 -12.73 -28.34
N ASP A 168 28.22 -12.63 -29.64
CA ASP A 168 27.90 -11.38 -30.31
C ASP A 168 26.61 -10.74 -29.75
N ALA A 169 25.56 -11.56 -29.57
CA ALA A 169 24.32 -11.09 -28.95
C ALA A 169 24.52 -10.60 -27.51
N LEU A 170 25.32 -11.29 -26.69
CA LEU A 170 25.63 -10.84 -25.34
C LEU A 170 26.46 -9.55 -25.32
N ILE A 171 27.43 -9.40 -26.23
CA ILE A 171 28.22 -8.16 -26.35
C ILE A 171 27.29 -6.99 -26.68
N TRP A 172 26.34 -7.17 -27.61
CA TRP A 172 25.32 -6.15 -27.88
C TRP A 172 24.51 -5.82 -26.63
N TYR A 173 24.09 -6.82 -25.85
CA TYR A 173 23.33 -6.58 -24.62
C TYR A 173 24.13 -5.83 -23.57
N ILE A 174 25.41 -6.15 -23.38
CA ILE A 174 26.32 -5.38 -22.52
C ILE A 174 26.46 -3.95 -23.04
N THR A 175 26.60 -3.78 -24.35
CA THR A 175 26.74 -2.48 -24.99
C THR A 175 25.51 -1.61 -24.80
N ASP A 176 24.30 -2.14 -25.04
CA ASP A 176 23.06 -1.39 -24.80
C ASP A 176 22.85 -1.07 -23.31
N ASN A 177 23.27 -1.96 -22.41
CA ASN A 177 23.30 -1.66 -20.98
C ASN A 177 24.18 -0.45 -20.65
N LEU A 178 25.32 -0.29 -21.33
CA LEU A 178 26.24 0.83 -21.14
C LEU A 178 25.74 2.13 -21.79
N ILE A 179 25.17 2.04 -23.00
CA ILE A 179 24.68 3.20 -23.76
C ILE A 179 23.36 3.72 -23.19
N SER A 180 22.40 2.81 -22.96
CA SER A 180 21.03 3.16 -22.61
C SER A 180 20.78 3.14 -21.10
N GLY A 181 21.64 2.52 -20.29
CA GLY A 181 21.54 2.46 -18.83
C GLY A 181 20.17 1.92 -18.39
N GLN A 182 19.47 2.67 -17.53
CA GLN A 182 18.12 2.31 -17.05
C GLN A 182 17.03 2.33 -18.15
N ARG A 183 17.34 2.81 -19.35
CA ARG A 183 16.44 2.81 -20.51
C ARG A 183 16.63 1.59 -21.41
N SER A 184 17.62 0.75 -21.11
CA SER A 184 17.90 -0.48 -21.85
C SER A 184 16.75 -1.47 -21.74
N VAL A 185 16.38 -2.07 -22.86
CA VAL A 185 15.27 -3.04 -22.98
C VAL A 185 15.75 -4.46 -23.22
N VAL A 186 17.07 -4.70 -23.29
CA VAL A 186 17.62 -6.04 -23.55
C VAL A 186 17.32 -7.00 -22.39
N PRO A 187 17.25 -8.33 -22.62
CA PRO A 187 16.63 -9.25 -21.68
C PRO A 187 17.46 -9.50 -20.41
N PHE A 188 18.78 -9.35 -20.50
CA PHE A 188 19.72 -9.59 -19.41
C PHE A 188 20.34 -8.27 -18.90
N SER A 189 20.50 -8.17 -17.58
CA SER A 189 21.26 -7.11 -16.92
C SER A 189 22.75 -7.24 -17.20
N LYS A 190 23.52 -6.18 -16.92
CA LYS A 190 24.99 -6.22 -17.08
C LYS A 190 25.63 -7.37 -16.28
N LEU A 191 25.21 -7.56 -15.02
CA LEU A 191 25.73 -8.62 -14.15
C LEU A 191 25.43 -10.01 -14.72
N GLU A 192 24.18 -10.24 -15.16
CA GLU A 192 23.80 -11.50 -15.79
C GLU A 192 24.58 -11.74 -17.09
N CYS A 193 24.76 -10.71 -17.93
CA CYS A 193 25.57 -10.83 -19.14
C CYS A 193 27.03 -11.16 -18.84
N ASP A 194 27.61 -10.58 -17.79
CA ASP A 194 28.99 -10.88 -17.36
C ASP A 194 29.12 -12.34 -16.90
N ASP A 195 28.14 -12.84 -16.14
CA ASP A 195 28.13 -14.23 -15.67
C ASP A 195 27.88 -15.23 -16.81
N LEU A 196 26.90 -14.97 -17.68
CA LEU A 196 26.69 -15.75 -18.90
C LEU A 196 27.93 -15.74 -19.81
N GLY A 197 28.60 -14.58 -19.90
CA GLY A 197 29.83 -14.40 -20.66
C GLY A 197 31.01 -15.20 -20.11
N LYS A 198 31.13 -15.35 -18.78
CA LYS A 198 32.14 -16.22 -18.16
C LYS A 198 31.90 -17.69 -18.53
N VAL A 199 30.66 -18.16 -18.40
CA VAL A 199 30.30 -19.55 -18.76
C VAL A 199 30.56 -19.82 -20.25
N LEU A 200 30.24 -18.89 -21.16
CA LEU A 200 30.56 -19.05 -22.58
C LEU A 200 32.06 -19.04 -22.90
N LYS A 201 32.89 -18.42 -22.07
CA LYS A 201 34.35 -18.45 -22.23
C LYS A 201 34.91 -19.80 -21.80
N GLU A 202 34.45 -20.33 -20.66
CA GLU A 202 34.83 -21.67 -20.18
C GLU A 202 34.39 -22.77 -21.15
N LEU A 203 33.17 -22.69 -21.66
CA LEU A 203 32.64 -23.65 -22.64
C LEU A 203 33.26 -23.51 -24.05
N ALA A 204 34.10 -22.50 -24.28
CA ALA A 204 34.83 -22.34 -25.54
C ALA A 204 36.04 -23.28 -25.64
N ASP A 205 36.46 -23.88 -24.52
CA ASP A 205 37.58 -24.82 -24.53
C ASP A 205 37.23 -26.09 -25.35
N PRO A 206 38.17 -26.62 -26.16
CA PRO A 206 37.93 -27.79 -27.01
C PRO A 206 37.53 -29.05 -26.24
N CYS A 207 37.84 -29.14 -24.94
CA CYS A 207 37.44 -30.26 -24.09
C CYS A 207 35.91 -30.41 -23.96
N TYR A 208 35.15 -29.35 -24.23
CA TYR A 208 33.69 -29.36 -24.15
C TYR A 208 32.97 -29.53 -25.50
N ASP A 209 33.69 -29.75 -26.61
CA ASP A 209 33.06 -29.81 -27.94
C ASP A 209 32.02 -30.92 -28.11
N ALA A 210 32.23 -32.06 -27.44
CA ALA A 210 31.27 -33.17 -27.39
C ALA A 210 30.35 -33.13 -26.15
N SER A 211 30.42 -32.08 -25.33
CA SER A 211 29.67 -32.01 -24.06
C SER A 211 28.20 -31.65 -24.29
N PRO A 212 27.23 -32.49 -23.87
CA PRO A 212 25.81 -32.14 -23.95
C PRO A 212 25.48 -30.90 -23.13
N ALA A 213 26.23 -30.61 -22.05
CA ALA A 213 26.02 -29.41 -21.25
C ALA A 213 26.31 -28.11 -22.03
N LYS A 214 27.34 -28.12 -22.89
CA LYS A 214 27.64 -27.00 -23.80
C LYS A 214 26.49 -26.77 -24.77
N THR A 215 25.97 -27.85 -25.36
CA THR A 215 24.83 -27.81 -26.28
C THR A 215 23.57 -27.26 -25.60
N VAL A 216 23.21 -27.78 -24.42
CA VAL A 216 22.04 -27.31 -23.64
C VAL A 216 22.15 -25.82 -23.32
N PHE A 217 23.30 -25.38 -22.81
CA PHE A 217 23.47 -23.99 -22.38
C PHE A 217 23.38 -23.00 -23.55
N VAL A 218 24.08 -23.29 -24.65
CA VAL A 218 24.06 -22.41 -25.84
C VAL A 218 22.70 -22.45 -26.53
N ALA A 219 22.07 -23.62 -26.63
CA ALA A 219 20.72 -23.75 -27.20
C ALA A 219 19.68 -22.99 -26.36
N TRP A 220 19.74 -23.10 -25.03
CA TRP A 220 18.90 -22.30 -24.14
C TRP A 220 19.11 -20.80 -24.35
N LEU A 221 20.36 -20.33 -24.36
CA LEU A 221 20.67 -18.91 -24.50
C LEU A 221 20.19 -18.35 -25.85
N LEU A 222 20.45 -19.06 -26.95
CA LEU A 222 19.99 -18.65 -28.28
C LEU A 222 18.48 -18.71 -28.43
N ARG A 223 17.80 -19.66 -27.75
CA ARG A 223 16.34 -19.68 -27.66
C ARG A 223 15.81 -18.43 -26.96
N GLU A 224 16.39 -18.04 -25.82
CA GLU A 224 15.99 -16.83 -25.09
C GLU A 224 16.26 -15.56 -25.91
N ILE A 225 17.38 -15.50 -26.64
CA ILE A 225 17.68 -14.41 -27.57
C ILE A 225 16.63 -14.33 -28.68
N CYS A 226 16.27 -15.46 -29.31
CA CYS A 226 15.23 -15.47 -30.34
C CYS A 226 13.86 -15.08 -29.76
N SER A 227 13.51 -15.58 -28.58
CA SER A 227 12.27 -15.23 -27.86
C SER A 227 12.20 -13.72 -27.57
N PHE A 228 13.31 -13.12 -27.13
CA PHE A 228 13.41 -11.69 -26.94
C PHE A 228 13.29 -10.92 -28.26
N ARG A 229 13.96 -11.35 -29.33
CA ARG A 229 13.86 -10.75 -30.66
C ARG A 229 12.42 -10.77 -31.19
N ASP A 230 11.66 -11.84 -30.93
CA ASP A 230 10.24 -11.92 -31.25
C ASP A 230 9.42 -10.86 -30.49
N SER A 231 9.67 -10.69 -29.18
CA SER A 231 8.90 -9.77 -28.34
C SER A 231 9.11 -8.29 -28.71
N VAL A 232 10.29 -7.95 -29.23
CA VAL A 232 10.62 -6.58 -29.68
C VAL A 232 10.41 -6.36 -31.18
N HIS A 233 9.80 -7.31 -31.88
CA HIS A 233 9.58 -7.24 -33.34
C HIS A 233 10.87 -6.92 -34.10
N TYR A 234 11.95 -7.63 -33.77
CA TYR A 234 13.29 -7.38 -34.29
C TYR A 234 13.31 -7.37 -35.82
N GLY A 235 13.84 -6.28 -36.41
CA GLY A 235 13.96 -6.11 -37.86
C GLY A 235 12.70 -5.63 -38.58
N MET A 236 11.58 -5.41 -37.88
CA MET A 236 10.31 -5.02 -38.50
C MET A 236 10.09 -3.52 -38.62
N HIS A 237 10.67 -2.75 -37.69
CA HIS A 237 10.39 -1.32 -37.55
C HIS A 237 11.58 -0.48 -37.98
N THR A 238 11.28 0.64 -38.64
CA THR A 238 12.28 1.68 -38.88
C THR A 238 12.71 2.34 -37.57
N LEU A 239 13.83 3.07 -37.57
CA LEU A 239 14.33 3.76 -36.37
C LEU A 239 13.25 4.64 -35.72
N LYS A 240 12.54 5.44 -36.52
CA LYS A 240 11.48 6.35 -36.02
C LYS A 240 10.30 5.60 -35.42
N GLU A 241 9.86 4.51 -36.06
CA GLU A 241 8.77 3.67 -35.54
C GLU A 241 9.17 2.95 -34.26
N SER A 242 10.40 2.42 -34.20
CA SER A 242 10.92 1.78 -32.99
C SER A 242 11.01 2.77 -31.82
N ASP A 243 11.47 3.99 -32.07
CA ASP A 243 11.53 5.03 -31.05
C ASP A 243 10.13 5.46 -30.59
N ALA A 244 9.17 5.58 -31.52
CA ALA A 244 7.78 5.86 -31.20
C ALA A 244 7.15 4.75 -30.36
N LEU A 245 7.33 3.47 -30.72
CA LEU A 245 6.81 2.32 -29.97
C LEU A 245 7.44 2.18 -28.58
N ARG A 246 8.73 2.50 -28.45
CA ARG A 246 9.43 2.54 -27.15
C ARG A 246 8.90 3.67 -26.28
N GLN A 247 8.63 4.84 -26.85
CA GLN A 247 7.98 5.94 -26.14
C GLN A 247 6.55 5.57 -25.74
N GLU A 248 5.79 4.99 -26.67
CA GLU A 248 4.42 4.57 -26.43
C GLU A 248 4.37 3.53 -25.31
N SER A 249 5.17 2.47 -25.36
CA SER A 249 5.24 1.43 -24.32
C SER A 249 5.60 1.99 -22.93
N ARG A 250 6.39 3.08 -22.88
CA ARG A 250 6.68 3.81 -21.62
C ARG A 250 5.48 4.62 -21.13
N THR A 251 4.66 5.12 -22.04
CA THR A 251 3.45 5.89 -21.71
C THR A 251 2.22 5.01 -21.45
N SER A 252 2.00 3.94 -22.20
CA SER A 252 0.81 3.09 -22.15
C SER A 252 0.81 2.16 -20.93
N SER A 253 1.97 1.75 -20.44
CA SER A 253 2.11 1.05 -19.15
C SER A 253 1.65 1.89 -17.95
N SER A 254 1.60 3.22 -18.08
CA SER A 254 1.03 4.12 -17.04
C SER A 254 -0.51 4.17 -17.05
N SER A 255 -1.14 3.66 -18.12
CA SER A 255 -2.56 3.87 -18.42
C SER A 255 -3.44 2.61 -18.34
N ALA A 256 -2.84 1.41 -18.27
CA ALA A 256 -3.56 0.13 -18.11
C ALA A 256 -3.99 -0.16 -16.65
N ILE A 257 -4.35 0.89 -15.91
CA ILE A 257 -4.89 0.76 -14.56
C ILE A 257 -6.40 0.88 -14.67
N SER A 258 -7.11 -0.11 -14.11
CA SER A 258 -8.55 -0.09 -13.89
C SER A 258 -8.95 1.24 -13.27
N ARG A 259 -9.47 2.15 -14.11
CA ARG A 259 -10.04 3.41 -13.61
C ARG A 259 -11.22 3.03 -12.71
N PRO A 260 -11.32 3.58 -11.48
CA PRO A 260 -12.49 3.35 -10.66
C PRO A 260 -13.76 3.69 -11.45
N PRO A 261 -14.90 3.04 -11.15
CA PRO A 261 -16.13 3.31 -11.87
C PRO A 261 -16.50 4.80 -11.77
N PRO A 262 -17.03 5.39 -12.86
CA PRO A 262 -17.10 6.84 -13.03
C PRO A 262 -17.93 7.58 -11.98
N PHE A 263 -18.85 6.89 -11.30
CA PHE A 263 -19.71 7.47 -10.27
C PHE A 263 -19.02 7.69 -8.91
N LEU A 264 -17.95 6.95 -8.59
CA LEU A 264 -17.19 7.12 -7.33
C LEU A 264 -16.07 8.16 -7.44
N LEU A 265 -15.68 8.52 -8.66
CA LEU A 265 -14.55 9.42 -8.92
C LEU A 265 -14.70 10.83 -8.32
N PRO A 266 -15.85 11.54 -8.41
CA PRO A 266 -15.90 12.92 -7.92
C PRO A 266 -15.85 12.99 -6.39
N LEU A 267 -16.51 12.05 -5.70
CA LEU A 267 -16.49 12.00 -4.23
C LEU A 267 -15.09 11.60 -3.72
N LEU A 268 -14.46 10.61 -4.35
CA LEU A 268 -13.10 10.19 -4.02
C LEU A 268 -12.10 11.34 -4.26
N ASP A 269 -12.22 12.05 -5.38
CA ASP A 269 -11.33 13.18 -5.70
C ASP A 269 -11.52 14.36 -4.73
N LEU A 270 -12.76 14.63 -4.31
CA LEU A 270 -13.04 15.61 -3.26
C LEU A 270 -12.37 15.23 -1.94
N VAL A 271 -12.51 13.97 -1.51
CA VAL A 271 -11.87 13.47 -0.28
C VAL A 271 -10.35 13.55 -0.38
N ILE A 272 -9.77 13.14 -1.52
CA ILE A 272 -8.32 13.19 -1.73
C ILE A 272 -7.80 14.63 -1.66
N ARG A 273 -8.50 15.59 -2.25
CA ARG A 273 -8.06 17.00 -2.28
C ARG A 273 -8.28 17.72 -0.96
N VAL A 274 -9.43 17.51 -0.31
CA VAL A 274 -9.84 18.27 0.88
C VAL A 274 -9.39 17.61 2.18
N VAL A 275 -9.67 16.31 2.36
CA VAL A 275 -9.38 15.61 3.62
C VAL A 275 -7.93 15.14 3.69
N PHE A 276 -7.37 14.71 2.55
CA PHE A 276 -6.02 14.17 2.45
C PHE A 276 -5.00 15.17 1.88
N PHE A 277 -5.38 16.43 1.66
CA PHE A 277 -4.50 17.50 1.17
C PHE A 277 -3.76 17.18 -0.14
N GLY A 278 -4.28 16.28 -0.97
CA GLY A 278 -3.64 15.83 -2.21
C GLY A 278 -2.40 14.93 -2.02
N ILE A 279 -2.02 14.59 -0.77
CA ILE A 279 -0.89 13.72 -0.45
C ILE A 279 -0.99 12.33 -1.14
N PRO A 280 -2.16 11.67 -1.21
CA PRO A 280 -2.32 10.39 -1.91
C PRO A 280 -1.89 10.44 -3.38
N LEU A 281 -2.02 11.58 -4.07
CA LEU A 281 -1.63 11.70 -5.48
C LEU A 281 -0.11 11.57 -5.66
N ILE A 282 0.65 12.07 -4.69
CA ILE A 282 2.12 11.96 -4.67
C ILE A 282 2.51 10.49 -4.48
N TYR A 283 1.95 9.81 -3.47
CA TYR A 283 2.20 8.38 -3.24
C TYR A 283 1.76 7.51 -4.42
N LEU A 284 0.63 7.84 -5.05
CA LEU A 284 0.18 7.19 -6.28
C LEU A 284 1.21 7.32 -7.40
N SER A 285 1.77 8.52 -7.60
CA SER A 285 2.81 8.74 -8.60
C SER A 285 4.08 7.94 -8.31
N HIS A 286 4.48 7.83 -7.03
CA HIS A 286 5.66 7.07 -6.62
C HIS A 286 5.47 5.56 -6.78
N VAL A 287 4.33 5.02 -6.33
CA VAL A 287 3.99 3.60 -6.51
C VAL A 287 3.92 3.24 -8.00
N ARG A 288 3.30 4.09 -8.84
CA ARG A 288 3.23 3.86 -10.28
C ARG A 288 4.62 3.82 -10.93
N LYS A 289 5.51 4.74 -10.52
CA LYS A 289 6.87 4.81 -11.05
C LYS A 289 7.71 3.61 -10.63
N SER A 290 7.52 3.08 -9.43
CA SER A 290 8.23 1.90 -8.96
C SER A 290 7.67 0.59 -9.51
N SER A 291 6.37 0.55 -9.86
CA SER A 291 5.72 -0.62 -10.46
C SER A 291 5.86 -0.75 -11.98
N GLU A 292 6.48 0.25 -12.65
CA GLU A 292 6.54 0.32 -14.10
C GLU A 292 7.51 -0.71 -14.69
N TYR A 293 6.99 -1.71 -15.40
CA TYR A 293 7.82 -2.68 -16.13
C TYR A 293 8.44 -2.05 -17.38
N ARG A 294 9.76 -1.88 -17.36
CA ARG A 294 10.55 -1.32 -18.47
C ARG A 294 11.36 -2.39 -19.21
N GLY A 295 10.78 -3.58 -19.41
CA GLY A 295 11.44 -4.68 -20.13
C GLY A 295 12.33 -5.58 -19.26
N ARG A 296 12.61 -5.21 -18.00
CA ARG A 296 13.40 -6.04 -17.06
C ARG A 296 12.76 -6.15 -15.69
N LEU A 297 12.63 -7.38 -15.21
CA LEU A 297 12.14 -7.66 -13.86
C LEU A 297 13.11 -7.17 -12.78
N ALA A 298 14.43 -7.30 -13.02
CA ALA A 298 15.46 -6.84 -12.08
C ALA A 298 15.40 -5.32 -11.83
N ASN A 299 15.12 -4.52 -12.88
CA ASN A 299 14.97 -3.06 -12.74
C ASN A 299 13.73 -2.69 -11.93
N VAL A 300 12.62 -3.41 -12.15
CA VAL A 300 11.37 -3.21 -11.36
C VAL A 300 11.64 -3.52 -9.90
N GLN A 301 12.31 -4.64 -9.62
CA GLN A 301 12.68 -5.03 -8.28
C GLN A 301 13.57 -3.98 -7.61
N GLN A 302 14.64 -3.52 -8.26
CA GLN A 302 15.53 -2.52 -7.67
C GLN A 302 14.81 -1.18 -7.42
N ASN A 303 13.94 -0.75 -8.34
CA ASN A 303 13.13 0.45 -8.15
C ASN A 303 12.14 0.29 -6.99
N TRP A 304 11.60 -0.91 -6.80
CA TRP A 304 10.71 -1.25 -5.70
C TRP A 304 11.42 -1.23 -4.35
N GLU A 305 12.59 -1.87 -4.25
CA GLU A 305 13.43 -1.87 -3.04
C GLU A 305 13.78 -0.44 -2.61
N ASN A 306 14.28 0.38 -3.54
CA ASN A 306 14.57 1.79 -3.30
C ASN A 306 13.33 2.58 -2.84
N TYR A 307 12.16 2.27 -3.41
CA TYR A 307 10.90 2.91 -3.02
C TYR A 307 10.50 2.55 -1.59
N ILE A 308 10.58 1.26 -1.22
CA ILE A 308 10.25 0.79 0.13
C ILE A 308 11.23 1.35 1.16
N GLU A 309 12.54 1.37 0.88
CA GLU A 309 13.53 1.97 1.77
C GLU A 309 13.26 3.46 2.01
N ARG A 310 12.94 4.20 0.95
CA ARG A 310 12.54 5.61 1.04
C ARG A 310 11.28 5.77 1.88
N LEU A 311 10.26 4.95 1.64
CA LEU A 311 8.97 5.00 2.34
C LEU A 311 9.13 4.73 3.85
N VAL A 312 9.87 3.68 4.21
CA VAL A 312 10.17 3.35 5.61
C VAL A 312 10.92 4.48 6.29
N ARG A 313 11.88 5.09 5.58
CA ARG A 313 12.61 6.26 6.08
C ARG A 313 11.67 7.46 6.29
N GLU A 314 10.79 7.77 5.35
CA GLU A 314 9.80 8.85 5.50
C GLU A 314 8.91 8.63 6.73
N TYR A 315 8.38 7.42 6.94
CA TYR A 315 7.57 7.11 8.11
C TYR A 315 8.33 7.23 9.43
N ALA A 316 9.62 6.87 9.49
CA ALA A 316 10.43 7.07 10.68
C ALA A 316 10.54 8.56 11.06
N HIS A 317 10.64 9.46 10.06
CA HIS A 317 10.64 10.90 10.31
C HIS A 317 9.27 11.40 10.81
N PHE A 318 8.17 10.93 10.20
CA PHE A 318 6.82 11.31 10.66
C PHE A 318 6.53 10.81 12.08
N LEU A 319 7.03 9.62 12.43
CA LEU A 319 6.91 9.08 13.78
C LEU A 319 7.58 9.99 14.81
N LEU A 320 8.79 10.49 14.53
CA LEU A 320 9.50 11.43 15.41
C LEU A 320 8.77 12.77 15.55
N ILE A 321 8.22 13.32 14.47
CA ILE A 321 7.48 14.59 14.54
C ILE A 321 6.17 14.40 15.31
N ALA A 322 5.45 13.29 15.09
CA ALA A 322 4.20 12.99 15.77
C ALA A 322 4.38 12.80 17.28
N THR A 323 5.48 12.17 17.73
CA THR A 323 5.75 11.99 19.16
C THR A 323 6.11 13.31 19.85
N VAL A 324 6.90 14.17 19.19
CA VAL A 324 7.21 15.52 19.70
C VAL A 324 5.93 16.36 19.79
N LEU A 325 5.09 16.32 18.77
CA LEU A 325 3.82 17.04 18.76
C LEU A 325 2.86 16.53 19.84
N LEU A 326 2.79 15.21 20.05
CA LEU A 326 1.99 14.61 21.12
C LEU A 326 2.44 15.12 22.50
N SER A 327 3.75 15.16 22.75
CA SER A 327 4.29 15.70 24.00
C SER A 327 3.92 17.17 24.20
N ALA A 328 3.97 17.99 23.14
CA ALA A 328 3.56 19.39 23.18
C ALA A 328 2.05 19.56 23.44
N THR A 329 1.20 18.75 22.79
CA THR A 329 -0.27 18.77 23.03
C THR A 329 -0.63 18.41 24.46
N VAL A 330 0.04 17.40 25.04
CA VAL A 330 -0.17 17.02 26.46
C VAL A 330 0.28 18.15 27.38
N GLY A 331 1.35 18.87 27.03
CA GLY A 331 1.78 20.09 27.72
C GLY A 331 0.69 21.17 27.76
N ILE A 332 0.07 21.49 26.63
CA ILE A 332 -1.05 22.46 26.59
C ILE A 332 -2.23 21.97 27.43
N LEU A 333 -2.62 20.70 27.32
CA LEU A 333 -3.75 20.14 28.07
C LEU A 333 -3.56 20.15 29.60
N SER A 334 -2.34 20.34 30.09
CA SER A 334 -2.03 20.42 31.52
C SER A 334 -2.31 21.80 32.13
N VAL A 335 -2.54 22.83 31.31
CA VAL A 335 -2.84 24.19 31.79
C VAL A 335 -4.30 24.27 32.27
N SER A 336 -4.52 24.80 33.47
CA SER A 336 -5.81 24.80 34.17
C SER A 336 -6.86 25.76 33.59
N ASP A 337 -6.45 26.70 32.74
CA ASP A 337 -7.26 27.85 32.32
C ASP A 337 -7.49 27.90 30.80
N ILE A 338 -8.11 26.86 30.25
CA ILE A 338 -8.33 26.72 28.81
C ILE A 338 -9.82 26.66 28.50
N LEU A 339 -10.28 27.58 27.65
CA LEU A 339 -11.64 27.56 27.08
C LEU A 339 -11.93 26.26 26.30
N GLN A 340 -13.21 25.83 26.31
CA GLN A 340 -13.69 24.63 25.60
C GLN A 340 -13.24 24.49 24.13
N PRO A 341 -13.26 25.55 23.27
CA PRO A 341 -12.77 25.46 21.90
C PRO A 341 -11.28 25.10 21.80
N ALA A 342 -10.42 25.67 22.65
CA ALA A 342 -9.00 25.34 22.67
C ALA A 342 -8.77 23.90 23.18
N LYS A 343 -9.49 23.49 24.23
CA LYS A 343 -9.41 22.13 24.79
C LYS A 343 -9.83 21.05 23.80
N THR A 344 -10.93 21.26 23.08
CA THR A 344 -11.40 20.31 22.05
C THR A 344 -10.42 20.19 20.89
N ALA A 345 -9.87 21.31 20.40
CA ALA A 345 -8.84 21.31 19.36
C ALA A 345 -7.56 20.56 19.79
N ALA A 346 -7.10 20.76 21.04
CA ALA A 346 -5.96 20.04 21.59
C ALA A 346 -6.19 18.52 21.69
N ILE A 347 -7.38 18.08 22.09
CA ILE A 347 -7.75 16.65 22.15
C ILE A 347 -7.75 16.03 20.75
N VAL A 348 -8.33 16.72 19.75
CA VAL A 348 -8.31 16.26 18.36
C VAL A 348 -6.87 16.11 17.86
N SER A 349 -6.01 17.08 18.18
CA SER A 349 -4.59 17.00 17.83
C SER A 349 -3.89 15.81 18.49
N ALA A 350 -4.15 15.54 19.77
CA ALA A 350 -3.55 14.42 20.48
C ALA A 350 -3.97 13.07 19.87
N LEU A 351 -5.25 12.90 19.54
CA LEU A 351 -5.78 11.70 18.89
C LEU A 351 -5.20 11.51 17.47
N ALA A 352 -5.09 12.60 16.70
CA ALA A 352 -4.50 12.56 15.36
C ALA A 352 -3.00 12.18 15.41
N SER A 353 -2.23 12.75 16.35
CA SER A 353 -0.83 12.37 16.59
C SER A 353 -0.69 10.90 17.00
N LEU A 354 -1.53 10.42 17.92
CA LEU A 354 -1.55 9.01 18.32
C LEU A 354 -1.89 8.08 17.15
N GLY A 355 -2.87 8.45 16.34
CA GLY A 355 -3.23 7.73 15.11
C GLY A 355 -2.06 7.67 14.12
N SER A 356 -1.37 8.78 13.90
CA SER A 356 -0.17 8.83 13.05
C SER A 356 0.94 7.89 13.56
N ILE A 357 1.15 7.82 14.88
CA ILE A 357 2.13 6.93 15.51
C ILE A 357 1.76 5.46 15.26
N ILE A 358 0.51 5.08 15.55
CA ILE A 358 0.03 3.70 15.41
C ILE A 358 0.14 3.24 13.96
N VAL A 359 -0.40 4.02 13.02
CA VAL A 359 -0.37 3.67 11.60
C VAL A 359 1.07 3.68 11.08
N GLY A 360 1.90 4.62 11.50
CA GLY A 360 3.32 4.70 11.13
C GLY A 360 4.12 3.47 11.54
N VAL A 361 3.98 3.00 12.79
CA VAL A 361 4.67 1.80 13.30
C VAL A 361 4.22 0.54 12.54
N VAL A 362 2.91 0.36 12.37
CA VAL A 362 2.36 -0.79 11.62
C VAL A 362 2.84 -0.77 10.16
N ALA A 363 2.89 0.40 9.54
CA ALA A 363 3.35 0.54 8.17
C ALA A 363 4.85 0.22 8.04
N ILE A 364 5.70 0.71 8.96
CA ILE A 364 7.13 0.35 8.99
C ILE A 364 7.31 -1.16 9.11
N TRP A 365 6.64 -1.81 10.07
CA TRP A 365 6.73 -3.25 10.27
C TRP A 365 6.33 -4.05 9.02
N ARG A 366 5.18 -3.70 8.41
CA ARG A 366 4.67 -4.39 7.21
C ARG A 366 5.57 -4.18 5.99
N HIS A 367 6.07 -2.96 5.75
CA HIS A 367 6.86 -2.65 4.55
C HIS A 367 8.30 -3.13 4.65
N GLN A 368 8.90 -3.14 5.84
CA GLN A 368 10.22 -3.75 6.06
C GLN A 368 10.24 -5.25 5.75
N ALA A 369 9.15 -5.96 6.02
CA ALA A 369 9.01 -7.38 5.71
C ALA A 369 8.84 -7.67 4.20
N SER A 370 8.46 -6.67 3.40
CA SER A 370 8.08 -6.83 1.98
C SER A 370 9.24 -6.53 0.99
N THR A 371 10.49 -6.60 1.45
CA THR A 371 11.69 -6.33 0.63
C THR A 371 12.17 -7.53 -0.19
N ARG A 372 11.58 -8.73 0.00
CA ARG A 372 11.94 -9.93 -0.77
C ARG A 372 11.34 -9.91 -2.18
N THR A 373 12.05 -10.54 -3.12
CA THR A 373 11.68 -10.66 -4.54
C THR A 373 10.27 -11.18 -4.78
N ALA A 374 9.94 -12.33 -4.20
CA ALA A 374 8.63 -12.98 -4.38
C ALA A 374 7.47 -12.16 -3.76
N ASP A 375 7.74 -11.49 -2.65
CA ASP A 375 6.76 -10.70 -1.91
C ASP A 375 6.47 -9.35 -2.60
N SER A 376 7.46 -8.82 -3.35
CA SER A 376 7.32 -7.57 -4.10
C SER A 376 6.30 -7.70 -5.24
N PHE A 377 6.37 -8.77 -6.02
CA PHE A 377 5.43 -9.00 -7.13
C PHE A 377 4.02 -9.33 -6.65
N THR A 378 3.89 -10.14 -5.60
CA THR A 378 2.57 -10.45 -5.00
C THR A 378 1.94 -9.21 -4.37
N TYR A 379 2.73 -8.38 -3.70
CA TYR A 379 2.27 -7.09 -3.18
C TYR A 379 1.78 -6.17 -4.31
N MET A 380 2.55 -6.03 -5.38
CA MET A 380 2.22 -5.15 -6.51
C MET A 380 0.97 -5.65 -7.25
N TYR A 381 0.86 -6.96 -7.44
CA TYR A 381 -0.32 -7.60 -7.98
C TYR A 381 -1.55 -7.35 -7.11
N ASN A 382 -1.44 -7.54 -5.79
CA ASN A 382 -2.52 -7.30 -4.85
C ASN A 382 -2.92 -5.81 -4.78
N ALA A 383 -1.96 -4.89 -4.87
CA ALA A 383 -2.22 -3.45 -4.89
C ALA A 383 -2.98 -3.01 -6.15
N GLN A 384 -2.74 -3.67 -7.29
CA GLN A 384 -3.44 -3.39 -8.54
C GLN A 384 -4.85 -3.97 -8.58
N HIS A 385 -5.04 -5.18 -8.06
CA HIS A 385 -6.30 -5.95 -8.20
C HIS A 385 -7.30 -5.75 -7.05
N ASN A 386 -6.97 -4.92 -6.05
CA ASN A 386 -7.92 -4.61 -4.98
C ASN A 386 -9.04 -3.67 -5.48
N TYR A 387 -10.19 -3.64 -4.81
CA TYR A 387 -11.40 -2.91 -5.24
C TYR A 387 -11.19 -1.41 -5.53
N PHE A 388 -10.27 -0.76 -4.81
CA PHE A 388 -9.93 0.66 -5.00
C PHE A 388 -8.65 0.88 -5.83
N GLY A 389 -8.06 -0.20 -6.35
CA GLY A 389 -6.80 -0.22 -7.09
C GLY A 389 -5.68 0.56 -6.40
N TYR A 390 -4.81 1.16 -7.22
CA TYR A 390 -3.71 1.99 -6.72
C TYR A 390 -4.17 3.24 -5.96
N HIS A 391 -5.38 3.75 -6.19
CA HIS A 391 -5.88 4.94 -5.51
C HIS A 391 -6.14 4.68 -4.02
N GLY A 392 -6.86 3.60 -3.69
CA GLY A 392 -7.06 3.22 -2.29
C GLY A 392 -5.77 2.81 -1.60
N HIS A 393 -4.87 2.15 -2.33
CA HIS A 393 -3.56 1.80 -1.81
C HIS A 393 -2.72 3.05 -1.47
N ALA A 394 -2.72 4.05 -2.35
CA ALA A 394 -2.05 5.32 -2.10
C ALA A 394 -2.66 6.10 -0.92
N MET A 395 -3.98 6.01 -0.72
CA MET A 395 -4.63 6.60 0.46
C MET A 395 -4.11 5.96 1.75
N ILE A 396 -4.04 4.62 1.81
CA ILE A 396 -3.51 3.90 2.99
C ILE A 396 -2.06 4.30 3.27
N LEU A 397 -1.23 4.39 2.24
CA LEU A 397 0.16 4.81 2.37
C LEU A 397 0.29 6.27 2.85
N SER A 398 -0.64 7.15 2.48
CA SER A 398 -0.64 8.54 2.94
C SER A 398 -1.21 8.78 4.34
N LEU A 399 -1.76 7.75 5.02
CA LEU A 399 -2.45 7.94 6.30
C LEU A 399 -1.56 8.54 7.40
N PRO A 400 -0.32 8.06 7.65
CA PRO A 400 0.54 8.66 8.67
C PRO A 400 0.78 10.17 8.46
N PRO A 401 1.24 10.65 7.28
CA PRO A 401 1.44 12.07 7.09
C PRO A 401 0.13 12.89 7.11
N VAL A 402 -1.00 12.34 6.63
CA VAL A 402 -2.29 13.06 6.68
C VAL A 402 -2.77 13.28 8.11
N LEU A 403 -2.68 12.25 8.96
CA LEU A 403 -3.01 12.37 10.38
C LEU A 403 -2.08 13.36 11.08
N LEU A 404 -0.79 13.36 10.74
CA LEU A 404 0.17 14.32 11.26
C LEU A 404 -0.17 15.76 10.86
N VAL A 405 -0.56 16.02 9.61
CA VAL A 405 -0.99 17.36 9.17
C VAL A 405 -2.22 17.82 9.94
N TRP A 406 -3.22 16.95 10.11
CA TRP A 406 -4.40 17.27 10.93
C TRP A 406 -4.04 17.58 12.38
N ALA A 407 -3.08 16.84 12.96
CA ALA A 407 -2.57 17.14 14.29
C ALA A 407 -1.95 18.54 14.35
N VAL A 408 -1.09 18.90 13.39
CA VAL A 408 -0.47 20.24 13.35
C VAL A 408 -1.53 21.35 13.18
N VAL A 409 -2.52 21.16 12.31
CA VAL A 409 -3.59 22.15 12.08
C VAL A 409 -4.45 22.35 13.34
N THR A 410 -4.82 21.27 14.01
CA THR A 410 -5.67 21.35 15.22
C THR A 410 -4.89 21.83 16.44
N PHE A 411 -3.60 21.51 16.54
CA PHE A 411 -2.71 22.08 17.56
C PHE A 411 -2.54 23.60 17.39
N THR A 412 -2.32 24.07 16.17
CA THR A 412 -2.19 25.51 15.90
C THR A 412 -3.51 26.24 16.18
N ALA A 413 -4.66 25.64 15.82
CA ALA A 413 -5.97 26.16 16.21
C ALA A 413 -6.16 26.22 17.74
N SER A 414 -5.68 25.23 18.48
CA SER A 414 -5.71 25.23 19.94
C SER A 414 -4.87 26.37 20.54
N ILE A 415 -3.66 26.61 20.03
CA ILE A 415 -2.80 27.70 20.50
C ILE A 415 -3.44 29.05 20.19
N LEU A 416 -4.00 29.21 18.99
CA LEU A 416 -4.64 30.46 18.60
C LEU A 416 -5.88 30.75 19.44
N ALA A 417 -6.71 29.73 19.69
CA ALA A 417 -7.88 29.85 20.55
C ALA A 417 -7.49 30.18 22.00
N TYR A 418 -6.40 29.60 22.51
CA TYR A 418 -5.85 29.96 23.81
C TYR A 418 -5.34 31.41 23.84
N ALA A 419 -4.62 31.86 22.81
CA ALA A 419 -4.13 33.23 22.74
C ALA A 419 -5.24 34.29 22.61
N MET A 420 -6.38 33.92 22.04
CA MET A 420 -7.54 34.82 21.89
C MET A 420 -8.48 34.81 23.11
N GLN A 421 -8.27 33.92 24.08
CA GLN A 421 -9.11 33.78 25.28
C GLN A 421 -9.24 35.08 26.08
N ASP A 422 -8.16 35.87 26.18
CA ASP A 422 -8.16 37.16 26.89
C ASP A 422 -8.89 38.29 26.14
N ALA A 423 -9.03 38.17 24.81
CA ALA A 423 -9.69 39.17 23.98
C ALA A 423 -11.23 39.04 24.02
N THR A 424 -11.74 37.85 24.37
CA THR A 424 -13.17 37.57 24.52
C THR A 424 -13.47 37.33 26.00
N GLY A 425 -13.62 38.41 26.78
CA GLY A 425 -14.12 38.31 28.15
C GLY A 425 -15.46 37.54 28.23
N PRO A 426 -15.82 36.99 29.41
CA PRO A 426 -16.95 36.08 29.55
C PRO A 426 -18.26 36.72 29.02
N THR A 427 -18.91 36.00 28.11
CA THR A 427 -20.12 36.44 27.40
C THR A 427 -21.41 36.31 28.20
N ASP A 428 -21.37 35.81 29.43
CA ASP A 428 -22.53 35.76 30.32
C ASP A 428 -22.47 36.94 31.29
N ARG A 429 -22.98 38.10 30.84
CA ARG A 429 -23.26 39.22 31.75
C ARG A 429 -24.60 38.94 32.43
N PRO A 430 -24.70 39.04 33.76
CA PRO A 430 -25.97 38.86 34.44
C PRO A 430 -26.96 39.94 34.01
N THR A 431 -28.24 39.59 33.89
CA THR A 431 -29.36 40.52 33.84
C THR A 431 -29.50 41.27 35.18
N TYR A 432 -29.31 40.55 36.29
CA TYR A 432 -29.49 41.08 37.64
C TYR A 432 -28.38 40.66 38.61
N ILE A 433 -28.04 41.58 39.51
CA ILE A 433 -27.20 41.31 40.68
C ILE A 433 -27.94 41.76 41.93
N TYR A 434 -27.54 41.24 43.08
CA TYR A 434 -28.34 41.30 44.30
C TYR A 434 -27.53 41.82 45.48
N LYS A 435 -28.17 42.65 46.31
CA LYS A 435 -27.66 43.07 47.61
C LYS A 435 -28.53 42.49 48.72
N LEU A 436 -27.92 41.97 49.78
CA LEU A 436 -28.63 41.60 50.99
C LEU A 436 -28.39 42.65 52.09
N VAL A 437 -29.46 43.01 52.80
CA VAL A 437 -29.45 43.97 53.90
C VAL A 437 -30.17 43.35 55.10
N PRO A 438 -29.60 43.38 56.31
CA PRO A 438 -30.22 42.80 57.49
C PRO A 438 -31.43 43.63 57.94
N ALA A 439 -32.41 43.00 58.59
CA ALA A 439 -33.58 43.71 59.11
C ALA A 439 -33.27 44.82 60.14
N SER A 440 -32.08 44.80 60.77
CA SER A 440 -31.60 45.87 61.64
C SER A 440 -31.35 47.20 60.92
N SER A 441 -31.26 47.19 59.58
CA SER A 441 -31.18 48.38 58.73
C SER A 441 -32.34 48.36 57.72
N PRO A 442 -33.55 48.73 58.14
CA PRO A 442 -34.74 48.57 57.31
C PRO A 442 -34.67 49.42 56.04
N VAL A 443 -35.06 48.82 54.92
CA VAL A 443 -35.16 49.50 53.63
C VAL A 443 -36.52 50.23 53.58
N PRO A 444 -36.57 51.56 53.41
CA PRO A 444 -37.84 52.29 53.35
C PRO A 444 -38.69 51.88 52.14
N ASP A 445 -40.03 51.88 52.30
CA ASP A 445 -40.98 51.57 51.22
C ASP A 445 -40.78 52.47 49.99
N THR A 446 -40.46 53.75 50.22
CA THR A 446 -40.01 54.67 49.17
C THR A 446 -38.48 54.73 49.17
N LEU A 447 -37.86 54.11 48.18
CA LEU A 447 -36.40 54.04 48.08
C LEU A 447 -35.77 55.45 47.94
N PRO A 448 -34.80 55.81 48.79
CA PRO A 448 -34.04 57.05 48.65
C PRO A 448 -33.07 56.97 47.47
N GLU A 449 -32.49 58.12 47.08
CA GLU A 449 -31.42 58.14 46.07
C GLU A 449 -30.17 57.35 46.50
N ARG A 450 -29.96 57.19 47.82
CA ARG A 450 -28.84 56.46 48.39
C ARG A 450 -29.25 55.77 49.68
N LEU A 451 -29.11 54.45 49.72
CA LEU A 451 -29.23 53.64 50.94
C LEU A 451 -27.98 53.76 51.82
N PRO A 452 -28.13 53.62 53.15
CA PRO A 452 -26.98 53.55 54.04
C PRO A 452 -26.12 52.32 53.70
N LEU A 453 -24.80 52.49 53.78
CA LEU A 453 -23.86 51.38 53.57
C LEU A 453 -23.79 50.51 54.82
N SER A 454 -23.52 49.21 54.61
CA SER A 454 -23.15 48.35 55.74
C SER A 454 -21.76 48.71 56.27
N GLU A 455 -21.46 48.32 57.51
CA GLU A 455 -20.11 48.49 58.08
C GLU A 455 -19.04 47.81 57.22
N LEU A 456 -19.37 46.65 56.65
CA LEU A 456 -18.49 45.89 55.76
C LEU A 456 -18.22 46.64 54.44
N ASP A 457 -19.26 47.19 53.80
CA ASP A 457 -19.11 47.97 52.57
C ASP A 457 -18.35 49.28 52.82
N THR A 458 -18.54 49.89 54.00
CA THR A 458 -17.80 51.09 54.41
C THR A 458 -16.31 50.81 54.62
N THR A 459 -15.99 49.67 55.24
CA THR A 459 -14.60 49.27 55.53
C THR A 459 -13.86 48.83 54.27
N SER A 460 -14.53 48.14 53.36
CA SER A 460 -13.96 47.66 52.09
C SER A 460 -13.85 48.73 51.02
N GLY A 461 -14.66 49.80 51.09
CA GLY A 461 -14.67 50.90 50.14
C GLY A 461 -15.48 50.63 48.87
N PHE A 462 -16.25 49.54 48.84
CA PHE A 462 -17.15 49.16 47.74
C PHE A 462 -18.37 48.41 48.27
N ILE A 463 -19.44 48.30 47.47
CA ILE A 463 -20.64 47.55 47.86
C ILE A 463 -20.48 46.09 47.41
N HIS A 464 -20.55 45.16 48.35
CA HIS A 464 -20.57 43.73 48.06
C HIS A 464 -21.92 43.32 47.49
N LEU A 465 -21.91 42.70 46.31
CA LEU A 465 -23.09 42.17 45.64
C LEU A 465 -22.91 40.67 45.38
N SER A 466 -23.99 40.01 45.01
CA SER A 466 -24.00 38.58 44.70
C SER A 466 -24.82 38.33 43.44
N THR A 467 -24.44 37.31 42.67
CA THR A 467 -25.30 36.75 41.62
C THR A 467 -26.41 35.90 42.21
N ALA A 468 -27.43 35.55 41.40
CA ALA A 468 -28.51 34.66 41.82
C ALA A 468 -28.01 33.35 42.45
N VAL A 469 -26.94 32.76 41.88
CA VAL A 469 -26.36 31.49 42.34
C VAL A 469 -25.59 31.67 43.67
N GLN A 470 -25.05 32.86 43.92
CA GLN A 470 -24.25 33.18 45.12
C GLN A 470 -25.11 33.54 46.34
N ILE A 471 -26.41 33.84 46.16
CA ILE A 471 -27.33 34.18 47.26
C ILE A 471 -27.35 33.06 48.33
N PRO A 472 -27.47 31.78 47.92
CA PRO A 472 -27.01 30.58 48.60
C PRO A 472 -26.12 30.75 49.84
N GLY A 473 -24.84 30.80 49.49
CA GLY A 473 -23.73 30.91 50.43
C GLY A 473 -23.73 32.23 51.16
N THR A 474 -24.15 33.33 50.52
CA THR A 474 -24.18 34.65 51.17
C THR A 474 -25.12 34.66 52.38
N LEU A 475 -26.33 34.10 52.26
CA LEU A 475 -27.25 33.93 53.38
C LEU A 475 -26.66 33.05 54.49
N LYS A 476 -26.07 31.92 54.10
CA LYS A 476 -25.48 30.95 55.04
C LYS A 476 -24.30 31.52 55.82
N HIS A 477 -23.49 32.39 55.24
CA HIS A 477 -22.26 32.88 55.86
C HIS A 477 -22.44 34.19 56.62
N PHE A 478 -23.27 35.11 56.13
CA PHE A 478 -23.39 36.45 56.70
C PHE A 478 -24.72 36.70 57.41
N PHE A 479 -25.76 35.90 57.10
CA PHE A 479 -27.11 36.10 57.62
C PHE A 479 -27.62 34.91 58.44
N ALA A 480 -26.70 34.10 58.98
CA ALA A 480 -27.00 32.90 59.76
C ALA A 480 -27.58 33.15 61.15
N GLU A 481 -27.55 34.39 61.66
CA GLU A 481 -28.13 34.79 62.95
C GLU A 481 -29.31 35.77 62.78
N HIS A 482 -29.68 36.09 61.54
CA HIS A 482 -30.78 37.01 61.25
C HIS A 482 -32.10 36.25 61.04
N GLU A 483 -33.19 36.77 61.59
CA GLU A 483 -34.55 36.22 61.39
C GLU A 483 -35.20 36.73 60.10
N GLN A 484 -34.77 37.90 59.60
CA GLN A 484 -35.33 38.53 58.40
C GLN A 484 -34.24 39.31 57.64
N VAL A 485 -34.32 39.29 56.31
CA VAL A 485 -33.42 40.04 55.41
C VAL A 485 -34.19 40.71 54.27
N TYR A 486 -33.68 41.85 53.83
CA TYR A 486 -34.09 42.51 52.59
C TYR A 486 -33.14 42.08 51.47
N VAL A 487 -33.70 41.64 50.34
CA VAL A 487 -32.95 41.31 49.12
C VAL A 487 -33.31 42.32 48.05
N LEU A 488 -32.34 43.13 47.64
CA LEU A 488 -32.50 44.15 46.61
C LEU A 488 -32.01 43.59 45.28
N ARG A 489 -32.89 43.57 44.28
CA ARG A 489 -32.55 43.19 42.90
C ARG A 489 -32.17 44.43 42.11
N ILE A 490 -30.99 44.40 41.50
CA ILE A 490 -30.35 45.54 40.83
C ILE A 490 -30.14 45.18 39.36
N LYS A 491 -30.57 46.05 38.44
CA LYS A 491 -30.34 45.84 37.00
C LYS A 491 -28.86 46.00 36.71
N TYR A 492 -28.22 44.92 36.24
CA TYR A 492 -26.78 44.92 35.99
C TYR A 492 -26.36 46.04 35.02
N ALA A 493 -27.12 46.24 33.94
CA ALA A 493 -26.86 47.27 32.93
C ALA A 493 -26.76 48.71 33.49
N MET A 494 -27.39 49.00 34.64
CA MET A 494 -27.36 50.35 35.25
C MET A 494 -26.07 50.61 36.02
N VAL A 495 -25.41 49.54 36.49
CA VAL A 495 -24.23 49.61 37.36
C VAL A 495 -22.98 49.02 36.72
N GLU A 496 -23.11 48.34 35.58
CA GLU A 496 -22.08 47.59 34.87
C GLU A 496 -20.72 48.32 34.77
N LYS A 497 -20.75 49.60 34.41
CA LYS A 497 -19.54 50.43 34.25
C LYS A 497 -18.71 50.57 35.52
N ASP A 498 -19.34 50.40 36.68
CA ASP A 498 -18.74 50.58 38.01
C ASP A 498 -18.57 49.22 38.73
N ILE A 499 -18.86 48.10 38.07
CA ILE A 499 -18.70 46.75 38.64
C ILE A 499 -17.30 46.21 38.34
N ARG A 500 -16.68 45.62 39.36
CA ARG A 500 -15.50 44.75 39.23
C ARG A 500 -15.85 43.36 39.73
N TRP A 501 -15.42 42.35 38.97
CA TRP A 501 -15.58 40.94 39.34
C TRP A 501 -14.29 40.48 40.01
N GLU A 502 -14.34 40.21 41.30
CA GLU A 502 -13.15 39.93 42.11
C GLU A 502 -13.34 38.64 42.93
N ASP A 503 -12.24 37.95 43.18
CA ASP A 503 -12.23 36.69 43.93
C ASP A 503 -12.51 36.99 45.43
N PRO A 504 -13.37 36.21 46.11
CA PRO A 504 -13.58 36.38 47.54
C PRO A 504 -12.27 36.18 48.31
N LYS A 505 -11.66 37.28 48.79
CA LYS A 505 -10.44 37.22 49.59
C LYS A 505 -10.65 36.31 50.81
N ALA A 506 -9.87 35.22 50.87
CA ALA A 506 -9.94 34.20 51.93
C ALA A 506 -9.79 34.77 53.36
N GLU A 507 -9.17 35.94 53.50
CA GLU A 507 -8.91 36.61 54.79
C GLU A 507 -10.19 37.02 55.54
N VAL A 508 -11.30 37.28 54.86
CA VAL A 508 -12.55 37.75 55.49
C VAL A 508 -13.56 36.62 55.69
N CYS A 509 -13.46 35.52 54.92
CA CYS A 509 -14.54 34.52 54.78
C CYS A 509 -14.11 33.05 54.73
N GLY A 510 -12.81 32.73 54.83
CA GLY A 510 -12.29 31.37 54.60
C GLY A 510 -12.20 30.99 53.11
N GLU A 511 -11.56 29.86 52.79
CA GLU A 511 -11.42 29.35 51.41
C GLU A 511 -12.80 28.96 50.82
N ARG A 512 -13.21 29.65 49.75
CA ARG A 512 -14.45 29.38 49.00
C ARG A 512 -14.18 28.86 47.59
N GLY A 513 -13.46 27.74 47.49
CA GLY A 513 -13.20 27.09 46.21
C GLY A 513 -14.52 26.69 45.52
N GLY A 514 -14.83 27.32 44.38
CA GLY A 514 -15.94 26.94 43.50
C GLY A 514 -17.13 27.91 43.39
N GLU A 515 -17.17 29.02 44.14
CA GLU A 515 -18.29 30.00 44.09
C GLU A 515 -18.13 31.10 43.01
N GLY A 516 -17.01 31.10 42.29
CA GLY A 516 -16.71 32.08 41.22
C GLY A 516 -16.42 33.49 41.74
N PHE A 517 -16.29 34.45 40.82
CA PHE A 517 -16.03 35.86 41.13
C PHE A 517 -17.29 36.55 41.68
N PHE A 518 -17.14 37.43 42.66
CA PHE A 518 -18.23 38.23 43.21
C PHE A 518 -18.25 39.63 42.58
N PRO A 519 -19.43 40.19 42.28
CA PRO A 519 -19.54 41.56 41.79
C PRO A 519 -19.38 42.57 42.92
N HIS A 520 -18.45 43.50 42.77
CA HIS A 520 -18.22 44.62 43.69
C HIS A 520 -18.48 45.95 42.98
N LEU A 521 -19.31 46.80 43.59
CA LEU A 521 -19.73 48.07 43.02
C LEU A 521 -18.91 49.25 43.57
N TYR A 522 -18.15 49.90 42.67
CA TYR A 522 -17.22 50.99 42.94
C TYR A 522 -17.76 52.35 42.48
N ASN A 523 -18.89 52.78 43.03
CA ASN A 523 -19.54 54.03 42.62
C ASN A 523 -19.65 55.07 43.76
N GLY A 524 -18.75 55.01 44.73
CA GLY A 524 -18.77 55.89 45.91
C GLY A 524 -19.89 55.55 46.89
N GLY A 525 -20.44 54.33 46.82
CA GLY A 525 -21.47 53.82 47.72
C GLY A 525 -22.87 54.32 47.41
N ARG A 526 -23.16 54.61 46.13
CA ARG A 526 -24.48 55.06 45.66
C ARG A 526 -25.30 53.84 45.24
N LEU A 527 -26.31 53.48 46.01
CA LEU A 527 -27.26 52.45 45.61
C LEU A 527 -28.65 52.85 46.13
N GLY A 528 -29.59 53.10 45.23
CA GLY A 528 -30.90 53.62 45.60
C GLY A 528 -31.96 53.43 44.52
N SER A 529 -32.95 54.31 44.51
CA SER A 529 -34.10 54.26 43.60
C SER A 529 -33.75 54.27 42.10
N GLY A 530 -32.54 54.69 41.73
CA GLY A 530 -32.08 54.72 40.34
C GLY A 530 -31.65 53.36 39.79
N GLU A 531 -31.10 52.48 40.63
CA GLU A 531 -30.50 51.21 40.22
C GLU A 531 -31.30 49.97 40.66
N ILE A 532 -32.03 50.10 41.78
CA ILE A 532 -32.83 49.01 42.36
C ILE A 532 -34.13 48.83 41.57
N ASP A 533 -34.35 47.61 41.08
CA ASP A 533 -35.54 47.23 40.31
C ASP A 533 -36.70 46.78 41.22
N SER A 534 -36.39 45.98 42.25
CA SER A 534 -37.39 45.53 43.22
C SER A 534 -36.72 45.08 44.51
N VAL A 535 -37.47 45.12 45.61
CA VAL A 535 -37.03 44.66 46.94
C VAL A 535 -37.95 43.53 47.38
N ALA A 536 -37.36 42.45 47.90
CA ALA A 536 -38.08 41.36 48.52
C ALA A 536 -37.69 41.25 50.01
N VAL A 537 -38.65 40.95 50.86
CA VAL A 537 -38.44 40.67 52.28
C VAL A 537 -38.54 39.18 52.49
N TRP A 538 -37.48 38.57 53.02
CA TRP A 538 -37.41 37.14 53.27
C TRP A 538 -37.30 36.89 54.77
N ASP A 539 -38.18 36.03 55.27
CA ASP A 539 -38.20 35.55 56.65
C ASP A 539 -37.54 34.18 56.73
N ARG A 540 -36.81 33.97 57.82
CA ARG A 540 -36.15 32.71 58.13
C ARG A 540 -37.08 31.82 58.93
N ASN A 541 -37.52 30.72 58.32
CA ASN A 541 -38.43 29.76 58.95
C ASN A 541 -37.66 28.56 59.52
N ALA A 542 -37.95 28.19 60.77
CA ALA A 542 -37.39 27.01 61.44
C ALA A 542 -35.85 26.91 61.37
N GLY A 543 -35.15 28.06 61.41
CA GLY A 543 -33.69 28.12 61.35
C GLY A 543 -33.08 27.94 59.96
N SER A 544 -33.87 27.83 58.89
CA SER A 544 -33.40 27.69 57.51
C SER A 544 -33.96 28.77 56.56
N TRP A 545 -33.19 29.06 55.50
CA TRP A 545 -33.58 29.94 54.40
C TRP A 545 -34.20 29.19 53.21
N ASP A 546 -34.28 27.86 53.27
CA ASP A 546 -34.68 27.01 52.13
C ASP A 546 -36.09 27.35 51.59
N GLU A 547 -37.04 27.64 52.48
CA GLU A 547 -38.40 27.99 52.05
C GLU A 547 -38.44 29.33 51.30
N ALA A 548 -37.67 30.31 51.76
CA ALA A 548 -37.56 31.62 51.11
C ALA A 548 -36.87 31.49 49.74
N LEU A 549 -35.78 30.73 49.66
CA LEU A 549 -35.07 30.44 48.41
C LEU A 549 -35.97 29.74 47.39
N ARG A 550 -36.75 28.74 47.82
CA ARG A 550 -37.70 28.03 46.94
C ARG A 550 -38.80 28.95 46.40
N LYS A 551 -39.30 29.88 47.22
CA LYS A 551 -40.30 30.88 46.77
C LYS A 551 -39.68 31.93 45.83
N ALA A 552 -38.40 32.23 46.01
CA ALA A 552 -37.68 33.24 45.25
C ALA A 552 -37.02 32.71 43.95
N GLU A 553 -37.02 31.39 43.71
CA GLU A 553 -36.45 30.76 42.51
C GLU A 553 -36.84 31.45 41.18
N PRO A 554 -38.12 31.78 40.89
CA PRO A 554 -38.48 32.49 39.65
C PRO A 554 -38.06 33.97 39.62
N TRP A 555 -37.64 34.54 40.76
CA TRP A 555 -37.24 35.94 40.91
C TRP A 555 -35.71 36.12 40.92
N LEU A 556 -34.97 35.06 41.26
CA LEU A 556 -33.50 34.96 41.20
C LEU A 556 -33.05 34.61 39.78
N VAL A 557 -32.94 35.63 38.94
CA VAL A 557 -32.53 35.54 37.54
C VAL A 557 -31.07 35.91 37.41
N TYR A 558 -30.30 35.15 36.64
CA TYR A 558 -28.93 35.52 36.27
C TYR A 558 -28.96 36.68 35.29
#